data_AF-A0A7Y3NTS2-F1
#
_entry.id   AF-A0A7Y3NTS2-F1
#
_cell.length_a   1.000
_cell.length_b   1.000
_cell.length_c   1.000
_cell.angle_alpha   90.00
_cell.angle_beta   90.00
_cell.angle_gamma   90.00
#
_symmetry.space_group_name_H-M   'P 1'
#
loop_
_entity.id
_entity.type
_entity.pdbx_description
1 polymer ?
#
loop_
_entity_poly.entity_id
_entity_poly.type
_entity_poly.pdbx_seq_one_letter_code
_entity_poly.pdbx_strand_id
1 'polypeptide(L)' 'MIEAIKSDEIVQRLGGRFKLCALIQHRWKELIQGARPLVERRGRSDLEVIIDEIMQGKISIDLEDTGITPPEKALGRK' A
#
# COMPACT_ATOMS: atom_id res chain seq x y z
N MET A 1 8.90 14.42 4.77
CA MET A 1 7.81 13.43 4.94
C MET A 1 7.08 13.32 3.61
N ILE A 2 6.94 12.11 3.06
CA ILE A 2 6.32 11.89 1.74
C ILE A 2 4.85 12.31 1.82
N GLU A 3 4.44 13.30 1.05
CA GLU A 3 3.09 13.89 1.14
C GLU A 3 1.96 12.90 0.83
N ALA A 4 2.22 11.92 -0.04
CA ALA A 4 1.24 10.88 -0.38
C ALA A 4 0.81 10.03 0.84
N ILE A 5 1.65 9.92 1.88
CA ILE A 5 1.29 9.21 3.14
C ILE A 5 0.38 10.08 4.03
N LYS A 6 0.37 11.41 3.84
CA LYS A 6 -0.54 12.30 4.58
C LYS A 6 -1.99 12.16 4.12
N SER A 7 -2.23 11.63 2.92
CA SER A 7 -3.59 11.49 2.41
C SER A 7 -4.33 10.39 3.18
N ASP A 8 -5.40 10.78 3.88
CA ASP A 8 -6.31 9.84 4.52
C ASP A 8 -7.07 8.97 3.50
N GLU A 9 -7.05 9.32 2.20
CA GLU A 9 -7.72 8.56 1.14
C GLU A 9 -7.16 7.15 0.98
N ILE A 10 -5.84 6.98 0.89
CA ILE A 10 -5.22 5.65 0.83
C ILE A 10 -5.55 4.84 2.07
N VAL A 11 -5.47 5.50 3.23
CA VAL A 11 -5.71 4.88 4.53
C VAL A 11 -7.15 4.35 4.57
N GLN A 12 -8.12 5.14 4.10
CA GLN A 12 -9.50 4.73 4.03
C GLN A 12 -9.72 3.61 3.00
N ARG A 13 -9.11 3.70 1.82
CA ARG A 13 -9.23 2.67 0.78
C ARG A 13 -8.70 1.30 1.23
N LEU A 14 -7.63 1.27 2.03
CA LEU A 14 -7.03 0.04 2.54
C LEU A 14 -7.64 -0.43 3.88
N GLY A 15 -8.55 0.34 4.48
CA GLY A 15 -9.21 -0.03 5.72
C GLY A 15 -8.38 0.21 6.98
N GLY A 16 -7.48 1.20 6.96
CA GLY A 16 -6.77 1.70 8.14
C GLY A 16 -5.24 1.76 8.00
N ARG A 17 -4.59 2.51 8.92
CA ARG A 17 -3.14 2.76 8.89
C ARG A 17 -2.33 1.48 9.12
N PHE A 18 -2.84 0.55 9.92
CA PHE A 18 -2.20 -0.73 10.17
C PHE A 18 -2.05 -1.55 8.88
N LYS A 19 -3.14 -1.66 8.11
CA LYS A 19 -3.15 -2.38 6.82
C LYS A 19 -2.25 -1.72 5.77
N LEU A 20 -2.26 -0.39 5.69
CA LEU A 20 -1.32 0.35 4.85
C LEU A 20 0.14 0.04 5.24
N CYS A 21 0.45 0.09 6.53
CA CYS A 21 1.80 -0.21 7.02
C CYS A 21 2.23 -1.64 6.68
N ALA A 22 1.34 -2.62 6.86
CA ALA A 22 1.58 -4.01 6.51
C ALA A 22 1.82 -4.19 5.00
N LEU A 23 1.02 -3.54 4.14
CA LEU A 23 1.19 -3.58 2.69
C LEU A 23 2.55 -3.01 2.25
N ILE A 24 2.95 -1.86 2.83
CA ILE A 24 4.25 -1.24 2.56
C ILE A 24 5.39 -2.19 2.96
N GLN A 25 5.33 -2.76 4.16
CA GLN A 25 6.35 -3.70 4.64
C GLN A 25 6.45 -4.95 3.78
N HIS A 26 5.31 -5.52 3.39
CA HIS A 26 5.25 -6.67 2.50
C HIS A 26 5.93 -6.37 1.17
N ARG A 27 5.55 -5.25 0.53
CA ARG A 27 6.14 -4.86 -0.74
C ARG A 27 7.63 -4.54 -0.64
N TRP A 28 8.06 -3.91 0.46
CA TRP A 28 9.48 -3.67 0.70
C TRP A 28 10.26 -4.99 0.70
N LYS A 29 9.75 -6.01 1.40
CA LYS A 29 10.38 -7.34 1.41
C LYS A 29 10.54 -7.92 0.01
N GLU A 30 9.53 -7.78 -0.86
CA GLU A 30 9.62 -8.24 -2.25
C GLU A 30 10.74 -7.51 -3.03
N LEU A 31 10.86 -6.19 -2.88
CA LEU A 31 11.93 -5.42 -3.51
C LEU A 31 13.31 -5.84 -3.00
N ILE A 32 13.46 -6.09 -1.69
CA ILE A 32 14.71 -6.63 -1.11
C ILE A 32 15.02 -8.02 -1.69
N GLN A 33 14.01 -8.83 -1.95
CA GLN A 33 14.14 -10.16 -2.57
C GLN A 33 14.39 -10.12 -4.09
N GLY A 34 14.55 -8.93 -4.68
CA GLY A 34 14.89 -8.74 -6.08
C GLY A 34 13.70 -8.60 -7.02
N ALA A 35 12.48 -8.41 -6.50
CA ALA A 35 11.34 -8.06 -7.32
C ALA A 35 11.58 -6.74 -8.06
N ARG A 36 11.11 -6.66 -9.31
CA ARG A 36 11.21 -5.43 -10.09
C ARG A 36 10.16 -4.42 -9.63
N PRO A 37 10.52 -3.13 -9.49
CA PRO A 37 9.54 -2.05 -9.36
C PRO A 37 8.55 -2.05 -10.52
N LEU A 38 7.28 -1.81 -10.22
CA LEU A 38 6.17 -1.66 -11.16
C LEU A 38 6.03 -0.21 -11.67
N VAL A 39 6.83 0.70 -11.12
CA VAL A 39 6.96 2.11 -11.53
C VAL A 39 8.43 2.43 -11.77
N GLU A 40 8.70 3.47 -12.56
CA GLU A 40 10.08 3.88 -12.82
C GLU A 40 10.77 4.43 -11.56
N ARG A 41 11.92 3.87 -11.18
CA ARG A 41 12.61 4.29 -9.95
C ARG A 41 13.10 5.73 -10.00
N ARG A 42 13.64 6.21 -11.13
CA ARG A 42 14.15 7.59 -11.32
C ARG A 42 15.02 8.11 -10.14
N GLY A 43 15.82 7.25 -9.52
CA GLY A 43 16.66 7.60 -8.36
C GLY A 43 15.95 7.68 -7.00
N ARG A 44 14.65 7.40 -6.94
CA ARG A 44 13.84 7.39 -5.71
C ARG A 44 14.21 6.23 -4.78
N SER A 45 13.96 6.42 -3.50
CA SER A 45 14.07 5.38 -2.47
C SER A 45 13.03 4.27 -2.68
N ASP A 46 13.27 3.09 -2.09
CA ASP A 46 12.30 1.98 -2.16
C ASP A 46 10.94 2.40 -1.59
N LEU A 47 10.92 3.12 -0.47
CA LEU A 47 9.67 3.60 0.14
C LEU A 47 8.87 4.51 -0.80
N GLU A 48 9.54 5.44 -1.50
CA GLU A 48 8.88 6.32 -2.47
C GLU A 48 8.33 5.54 -3.68
N VAL A 49 9.06 4.53 -4.15
CA VAL A 49 8.60 3.61 -5.21
C VAL A 49 7.36 2.87 -4.75
N ILE A 50 7.38 2.27 -3.56
CA ILE A 50 6.26 1.49 -3.00
C ILE A 50 5.00 2.36 -2.90
N ILE A 51 5.15 3.58 -2.40
CA ILE A 51 4.01 4.50 -2.25
C ILE A 51 3.43 4.87 -3.61
N ASP A 52 4.27 5.11 -4.62
CA ASP A 52 3.83 5.39 -5.98
C ASP A 52 3.12 4.18 -6.61
N GLU A 53 3.62 2.96 -6.38
CA GLU A 53 2.93 1.72 -6.81
C GLU A 53 1.54 1.58 -6.18
N ILE A 54 1.40 1.85 -4.87
CA ILE A 54 0.12 1.85 -4.16
C ILE A 54 -0.80 2.95 -4.70
N MET A 55 -0.26 4.14 -4.96
CA MET A 55 -1.03 5.28 -5.47
C MET A 55 -1.57 5.06 -6.87
N GLN A 56 -0.77 4.45 -7.73
CA GLN A 56 -1.20 4.04 -9.07
C GLN A 56 -2.11 2.79 -9.05
N GLY A 57 -2.40 2.23 -7.88
CA GLY A 57 -3.24 1.04 -7.73
C GLY A 57 -2.61 -0.25 -8.29
N LYS A 58 -1.30 -0.24 -8.56
CA LYS A 58 -0.56 -1.41 -9.05
C LYS A 58 -0.36 -2.46 -7.97
N ILE A 59 -0.46 -2.04 -6.70
CA ILE A 59 -0.36 -2.87 -5.52
C ILE A 59 -1.53 -2.56 -4.60
N SER A 60 -2.22 -3.60 -4.15
CA SER A 60 -3.31 -3.53 -3.19
C SER A 60 -3.34 -4.81 -2.37
N ILE A 61 -4.13 -4.79 -1.30
CA ILE A 61 -4.50 -6.00 -0.56
C ILE A 61 -5.59 -6.69 -1.37
N ASP A 62 -5.41 -7.97 -1.67
CA ASP A 62 -6.48 -8.81 -2.19
C ASP A 62 -7.47 -9.09 -1.04
N LEU A 63 -8.71 -8.61 -1.20
CA LEU A 63 -9.76 -8.71 -0.18
C LEU A 63 -10.68 -9.91 -0.41
N GLU A 64 -10.64 -10.53 -1.60
CA GLU A 64 -11.55 -11.59 -1.99
C GLU A 64 -11.00 -12.97 -1.59
N ASP A 65 -9.68 -13.15 -1.65
CA ASP A 65 -9.04 -14.46 -1.43
C ASP A 65 -8.47 -14.67 -0.02
N THR A 66 -8.45 -13.64 0.84
CA THR A 66 -7.66 -13.66 2.08
C THR A 66 -8.47 -13.66 3.38
N GLY A 67 -9.80 -13.59 3.32
CA GLY A 67 -10.65 -13.44 4.51
C GLY A 67 -10.41 -12.13 5.28
N ILE A 68 -9.73 -11.16 4.66
CA ILE A 68 -9.45 -9.86 5.27
C ILE A 68 -10.73 -9.02 5.28
N THR A 69 -11.07 -8.49 6.46
CA THR A 69 -12.23 -7.61 6.62
C THR A 69 -12.19 -6.45 5.61
N PRO A 70 -13.23 -6.25 4.80
CA PRO A 70 -13.27 -5.14 3.85
C PRO A 70 -13.12 -3.77 4.52
N PRO A 71 -12.60 -2.75 3.81
CA PRO A 71 -12.39 -1.41 4.35
C PRO A 71 -13.64 -0.82 5.02
N GLU A 72 -14.82 -1.01 4.44
CA GLU A 72 -16.09 -0.49 4.96
C GLU A 72 -16.37 -0.99 6.38
N LYS A 73 -16.27 -2.31 6.58
CA LYS A 73 -16.44 -2.95 7.89
C LYS A 73 -15.29 -2.60 8.84
N ALA A 74 -14.04 -2.56 8.35
CA ALA A 74 -12.86 -2.29 9.17
C ALA A 74 -12.85 -0.86 9.74
N LEU A 75 -13.44 0.09 9.02
CA LEU A 75 -13.57 1.49 9.43
C LEU A 75 -14.85 1.76 10.23
N GLY A 76 -15.66 0.74 10.52
CA GLY A 76 -16.92 0.89 11.25
C GLY A 76 -17.99 1.68 10.49
N ARG A 77 -17.91 1.73 9.16
CA ARG A 77 -18.97 2.33 8.33
C ARG A 77 -20.11 1.32 8.21
N LYS A 78 -21.34 1.79 8.47
CA LYS A 78 -22.57 1.00 8.36
C LYS A 78 -22.97 0.81 6.91
#